data_AF-A0A5N4EG37-F1
#
_entry.id   AF-A0A5N4EG37-F1
#
_cell.length_a   1.000
_cell.length_b   1.000
_cell.length_c   1.000
_cell.angle_alpha   90.00
_cell.angle_beta   90.00
_cell.angle_gamma   90.00
#
_symmetry.space_group_name_H-M   'P 1'
#
loop_
_entity.id
_entity.type
_entity.pdbx_description
1 polymer ?
#
loop_
_entity_poly.entity_id
_entity_poly.type
_entity_poly.pdbx_seq_one_letter_code
_entity_poly.pdbx_strand_id
1 'polypeptide(L)'
;ECLCSEVDCVPAAIRETEEALVMVNSVLMDMKQSSAQLSANLSDVQKDLALSLKDPACQVPSAATTCDHINSSLSYLDVSVDFSQLPPLDKQIANMSDVLQTNLSGLIQEGYTSFNDIPETVESKTTNVISDIKRTLNSIGSEITNISKKIPVQDKLSNFIHYINNTEDYLHRYLPTLEEYDSYSGVGFSFLFCWLLMTIVVLTFVVGGNVEKLVCESYQNKKLFQVLDTPYLLNENWKYYLSGMMFDKPDVNLTFEQVYSDCMENKGIYATLRLENIYNISKHLNFQERMGSINSSFENTVIRIENVVLLDEAGRKNLMDFSSSGVDRIDYNNFMNATSKHPTKVNLLSFAADLDIKANHLPQGDLKQSLKRNAQTLRTIHRIRIIPLEKSMSTVYQTMRGLQYKNSGLGVKVANVIFFLNTAQDFLKNHISMITAEESKKFAAMILGYFEHYLQWVRIAITEQVAACKPVATALDSAIDIFLCGYVVDPMNLFWFGLGKATVFLLPAIIFAVKLAKYYRRMDSEDVYDDE
;
A
#
# COMPACT_ATOMS: atom_id res chain seq x y z
N GLU A 1 0.33 14.66 -15.58
CA GLU A 1 0.04 15.96 -14.93
C GLU A 1 0.28 17.16 -15.84
N CYS A 2 1.49 17.41 -16.39
CA CYS A 2 1.73 18.61 -17.23
C CYS A 2 0.87 18.75 -18.50
N LEU A 3 0.43 17.64 -19.13
CA LEU A 3 -0.39 17.69 -20.34
C LEU A 3 -1.85 18.08 -20.05
N CYS A 4 -2.39 17.67 -18.90
CA CYS A 4 -3.78 17.92 -18.51
C CYS A 4 -4.00 19.38 -18.14
N SER A 5 -3.04 20.03 -17.47
CA SER A 5 -3.17 21.45 -17.12
C SER A 5 -3.27 22.38 -18.33
N GLU A 6 -2.65 22.01 -19.46
CA GLU A 6 -2.71 22.80 -20.69
C GLU A 6 -4.02 22.56 -21.45
N VAL A 7 -4.53 21.32 -21.49
CA VAL A 7 -5.75 20.95 -22.23
C VAL A 7 -7.02 21.44 -21.51
N ASP A 8 -7.06 21.40 -20.17
CA ASP A 8 -8.20 21.90 -19.37
C ASP A 8 -8.40 23.42 -19.51
N CYS A 9 -7.34 24.14 -19.85
CA CYS A 9 -7.39 25.59 -20.05
C CYS A 9 -7.92 26.00 -21.42
N VAL A 10 -8.00 25.08 -22.40
CA VAL A 10 -8.41 25.41 -23.77
C VAL A 10 -9.87 25.86 -23.86
N PRO A 11 -10.86 25.17 -23.27
CA PRO A 11 -12.25 25.62 -23.29
C PRO A 11 -12.43 27.01 -22.66
N ALA A 12 -11.71 27.29 -21.56
CA ALA A 12 -11.73 28.59 -20.90
C ALA A 12 -11.13 29.68 -21.80
N ALA A 13 -10.00 29.40 -22.46
CA ALA A 13 -9.36 30.33 -23.38
C ALA A 13 -10.22 30.68 -24.60
N ILE A 14 -10.95 29.71 -25.15
CA ILE A 14 -11.90 29.91 -26.26
C ILE A 14 -13.01 30.87 -25.81
N ARG A 15 -13.63 30.62 -24.66
CA ARG A 15 -14.69 31.46 -24.10
C ARG A 15 -14.23 32.88 -23.81
N GLU A 16 -13.08 33.04 -23.11
CA GLU A 16 -12.53 34.36 -22.82
C GLU A 16 -12.19 35.17 -24.08
N THR A 17 -11.79 34.49 -25.15
CA THR A 17 -11.48 35.12 -26.43
C THR A 17 -12.75 35.61 -27.12
N GLU A 18 -13.82 34.81 -27.10
CA GLU A 18 -15.14 35.19 -27.61
C GLU A 18 -15.70 36.42 -26.86
N GLU A 19 -15.73 36.36 -25.52
CA GLU A 19 -16.23 37.44 -24.67
C GLU A 19 -15.48 38.76 -24.93
N ALA A 20 -14.15 38.69 -25.08
CA ALA A 20 -13.32 39.84 -25.40
C ALA A 20 -13.58 40.39 -26.82
N LEU A 21 -13.81 39.53 -27.82
CA LEU A 21 -14.17 39.96 -29.17
C LEU A 21 -15.55 40.62 -29.22
N VAL A 22 -16.54 40.05 -28.53
CA VAL A 22 -17.89 40.62 -28.40
C VAL A 22 -17.83 42.00 -27.73
N MET A 23 -17.07 42.11 -26.64
CA MET A 23 -16.85 43.39 -25.96
C MET A 23 -16.24 44.42 -26.91
N VAL A 24 -15.16 44.07 -27.63
CA VAL A 24 -14.51 45.02 -28.54
C VAL A 24 -15.43 45.42 -29.68
N ASN A 25 -16.18 44.47 -30.28
CA ASN A 25 -17.09 44.77 -31.38
C ASN A 25 -18.23 45.68 -30.92
N SER A 26 -18.78 45.46 -29.73
CA SER A 26 -19.79 46.35 -29.13
C SER A 26 -19.23 47.76 -28.88
N VAL A 27 -18.08 47.88 -28.20
CA VAL A 27 -17.46 49.18 -27.90
C VAL A 27 -17.03 49.89 -29.19
N LEU A 28 -16.62 49.15 -30.22
CA LEU A 28 -16.30 49.71 -31.53
C LEU A 28 -17.52 50.36 -32.19
N MET A 29 -18.72 49.75 -32.10
CA MET A 29 -19.95 50.36 -32.59
C MET A 29 -20.26 51.68 -31.86
N ASP A 30 -20.15 51.69 -30.53
CA ASP A 30 -20.35 52.89 -29.72
C ASP A 30 -19.33 53.99 -30.05
N MET A 31 -18.07 53.61 -30.31
CA MET A 31 -17.01 54.53 -30.73
C MET A 31 -17.27 55.14 -32.11
N LYS A 32 -17.70 54.33 -33.08
CA LYS A 32 -18.09 54.81 -34.42
C LYS A 32 -19.23 55.82 -34.33
N GLN A 33 -20.27 55.52 -33.56
CA GLN A 33 -21.38 56.43 -33.34
C GLN A 33 -20.95 57.70 -32.59
N SER A 34 -20.15 57.56 -31.53
CA SER A 34 -19.65 58.69 -30.74
C SER A 34 -18.74 59.62 -31.54
N SER A 35 -17.91 59.06 -32.44
CA SER A 35 -17.07 59.84 -33.34
C SER A 35 -17.89 60.57 -34.40
N ALA A 36 -18.91 59.95 -34.98
CA ALA A 36 -19.83 60.62 -35.90
C ALA A 36 -20.59 61.78 -35.23
N GLN A 37 -21.07 61.57 -34.00
CA GLN A 37 -21.72 62.62 -33.21
C GLN A 37 -20.75 63.74 -32.82
N LEU A 38 -19.50 63.40 -32.49
CA LEU A 38 -18.45 64.39 -32.22
C LEU A 38 -18.15 65.22 -33.47
N SER A 39 -17.99 64.59 -34.63
CA SER A 39 -17.77 65.28 -35.91
C SER A 39 -18.93 66.23 -36.24
N ALA A 40 -20.19 65.81 -36.05
CA ALA A 40 -21.34 66.68 -36.22
C ALA A 40 -21.32 67.88 -35.26
N ASN A 41 -21.09 67.64 -33.96
CA ASN A 41 -21.00 68.70 -32.95
C ASN A 41 -19.88 69.71 -33.26
N LEU A 42 -18.72 69.23 -33.70
CA LEU A 42 -17.59 70.11 -34.06
C LEU A 42 -17.90 70.89 -35.34
N SER A 43 -18.56 70.27 -36.33
CA SER A 43 -19.01 70.94 -37.56
C SER A 43 -20.02 72.05 -37.25
N ASP A 44 -20.93 71.84 -36.30
CA ASP A 44 -21.89 72.86 -35.88
C ASP A 44 -21.18 74.03 -35.18
N VAL A 45 -20.22 73.76 -34.29
CA VAL A 45 -19.39 74.82 -33.69
C VAL A 45 -18.56 75.56 -34.75
N GLN A 46 -18.01 74.86 -35.75
CA GLN A 46 -17.31 75.49 -36.87
C GLN A 46 -18.23 76.45 -37.64
N LYS A 47 -19.46 76.04 -37.94
CA LYS A 47 -20.46 76.87 -38.63
C LYS A 47 -20.86 78.07 -37.78
N ASP A 48 -21.12 77.87 -36.49
CA ASP A 48 -21.52 78.94 -35.56
C ASP A 48 -20.41 79.97 -35.38
N LEU A 49 -19.15 79.52 -35.26
CA LEU A 49 -17.99 80.41 -35.24
C LEU A 49 -17.81 81.13 -36.58
N ALA A 50 -17.91 80.44 -37.72
CA ALA A 50 -17.79 81.06 -39.04
C ALA A 50 -18.90 82.11 -39.30
N LEU A 51 -20.12 81.88 -38.80
CA LEU A 51 -21.21 82.85 -38.83
C LEU A 51 -20.92 84.05 -37.93
N SER A 52 -20.43 83.80 -36.72
CA SER A 52 -20.07 84.86 -35.77
C SER A 52 -18.97 85.77 -36.32
N LEU A 53 -18.01 85.22 -37.07
CA LEU A 53 -16.92 85.98 -37.70
C LEU A 53 -17.37 86.89 -38.86
N LYS A 54 -18.63 86.81 -39.30
CA LYS A 54 -19.22 87.75 -40.27
C LYS A 54 -19.79 89.02 -39.64
N ASP A 55 -19.73 89.14 -38.31
CA ASP A 55 -20.17 90.32 -37.57
C ASP A 55 -19.40 91.57 -38.03
N PRO A 56 -20.06 92.72 -38.28
CA PRO A 56 -19.41 93.98 -38.64
C PRO A 56 -18.29 94.41 -37.68
N ALA A 57 -18.34 93.98 -36.41
CA ALA A 57 -17.28 94.21 -35.43
C ALA A 57 -15.93 93.64 -35.88
N CYS A 58 -15.89 92.59 -36.71
CA CYS A 58 -14.65 92.05 -37.28
C CYS A 58 -14.03 92.93 -38.38
N GLN A 59 -14.72 93.96 -38.88
CA GLN A 59 -14.17 94.92 -39.84
C GLN A 59 -13.40 96.07 -39.15
N VAL A 60 -13.51 96.18 -37.83
CA VAL A 60 -12.81 97.21 -37.04
C VAL A 60 -11.34 96.80 -36.88
N PRO A 61 -10.36 97.69 -37.10
CA PRO A 61 -8.92 97.35 -37.04
C PRO A 61 -8.48 96.70 -35.72
N SER A 62 -9.13 97.05 -34.61
CA SER A 62 -8.84 96.48 -33.27
C SER A 62 -9.27 95.02 -33.10
N ALA A 63 -10.17 94.51 -33.95
CA ALA A 63 -10.74 93.16 -33.86
C ALA A 63 -10.42 92.28 -35.09
N ALA A 64 -10.11 92.88 -36.24
CA ALA A 64 -9.87 92.19 -37.51
C ALA A 64 -8.80 91.09 -37.42
N THR A 65 -7.64 91.41 -36.83
CA THR A 65 -6.53 90.45 -36.65
C THR A 65 -6.91 89.26 -35.77
N THR A 66 -7.76 89.48 -34.77
CA THR A 66 -8.26 88.41 -33.89
C THR A 66 -9.25 87.53 -34.64
N CYS A 67 -10.17 88.12 -35.40
CA CYS A 67 -11.15 87.38 -36.21
C CYS A 67 -10.45 86.52 -37.29
N ASP A 68 -9.44 87.05 -37.98
CA ASP A 68 -8.67 86.31 -39.00
C ASP A 68 -7.93 85.11 -38.40
N HIS A 69 -7.34 85.27 -37.21
CA HIS A 69 -6.67 84.16 -36.53
C HIS A 69 -7.67 83.09 -36.07
N ILE A 70 -8.86 83.46 -35.61
CA ILE A 70 -9.89 82.48 -35.27
C ILE A 70 -10.32 81.72 -36.54
N ASN A 71 -10.55 82.45 -37.64
CA ASN A 71 -10.97 81.87 -38.91
C ASN A 71 -9.96 80.83 -39.44
N SER A 72 -8.66 81.15 -39.40
CA SER A 72 -7.61 80.20 -39.81
C SER A 72 -7.51 78.97 -38.92
N SER A 73 -7.96 79.07 -37.66
CA SER A 73 -7.91 77.99 -36.68
C SER A 73 -9.12 77.04 -36.77
N LEU A 74 -10.20 77.42 -37.46
CA LEU A 74 -11.43 76.63 -37.53
C LEU A 74 -11.23 75.27 -38.22
N SER A 75 -10.37 75.19 -39.23
CA SER A 75 -10.08 73.96 -39.98
C SER A 75 -9.46 72.84 -39.12
N TYR A 76 -8.85 73.20 -37.99
CA TYR A 76 -8.29 72.25 -37.04
C TYR A 76 -9.32 71.71 -36.04
N LEU A 77 -10.53 72.27 -35.97
CA LEU A 77 -11.62 71.83 -35.09
C LEU A 77 -12.35 70.62 -35.69
N ASP A 78 -11.64 69.52 -35.84
CA ASP A 78 -12.12 68.32 -36.52
C ASP A 78 -11.65 67.06 -35.79
N VAL A 79 -12.30 65.94 -36.08
CA VAL A 79 -11.90 64.62 -35.58
C VAL A 79 -10.57 64.20 -36.22
N SER A 80 -9.72 63.55 -35.45
CA SER A 80 -8.39 63.09 -35.91
C SER A 80 -8.40 61.64 -36.42
N VAL A 81 -9.40 60.85 -35.99
CA VAL A 81 -9.50 59.43 -36.28
C VAL A 81 -10.89 59.12 -36.83
N ASP A 82 -10.89 58.52 -38.03
CA ASP A 82 -12.08 57.93 -38.61
C ASP A 82 -12.13 56.44 -38.26
N PHE A 83 -12.92 56.08 -37.25
CA PHE A 83 -13.11 54.69 -36.85
C PHE A 83 -13.93 53.88 -37.85
N SER A 84 -14.54 54.50 -38.87
CA SER A 84 -15.33 53.81 -39.90
C SER A 84 -14.47 52.82 -40.71
N GLN A 85 -13.17 53.07 -40.78
CA GLN A 85 -12.20 52.23 -41.49
C GLN A 85 -11.86 50.92 -40.74
N LEU A 86 -12.22 50.80 -39.47
CA LEU A 86 -11.99 49.58 -38.70
C LEU A 86 -13.04 48.51 -39.07
N PRO A 87 -12.61 47.31 -39.49
CA PRO A 87 -13.54 46.25 -39.87
C PRO A 87 -14.34 45.75 -38.66
N PRO A 88 -15.60 45.33 -38.85
CA PRO A 88 -16.34 44.62 -37.82
C PRO A 88 -15.71 43.24 -37.55
N LEU A 89 -15.93 42.71 -36.34
CA LEU A 89 -15.41 41.41 -35.91
C LEU A 89 -16.48 40.31 -35.90
N ASP A 90 -17.64 40.55 -36.52
CA ASP A 90 -18.80 39.66 -36.48
C ASP A 90 -18.49 38.25 -37.00
N LYS A 91 -17.64 38.15 -38.03
CA LYS A 91 -17.23 36.85 -38.60
C LYS A 91 -16.43 36.01 -37.59
N GLN A 92 -15.46 36.64 -36.92
CA GLN A 92 -14.63 35.98 -35.93
C GLN A 92 -15.44 35.58 -34.70
N ILE A 93 -16.40 36.44 -34.29
CA ILE A 93 -17.34 36.15 -33.21
C ILE A 93 -18.22 34.95 -33.58
N ALA A 94 -18.80 34.92 -34.79
CA ALA A 94 -19.62 33.80 -35.24
C ALA A 94 -18.84 32.48 -35.28
N ASN A 95 -17.63 32.49 -35.86
CA ASN A 95 -16.77 31.31 -35.87
C ASN A 95 -16.42 30.83 -34.44
N MET A 96 -16.18 31.75 -33.51
CA MET A 96 -15.88 31.40 -32.11
C MET A 96 -17.14 30.87 -31.38
N SER A 97 -18.30 31.43 -31.68
CA SER A 97 -19.58 30.96 -31.16
C SER A 97 -19.89 29.53 -31.65
N ASP A 98 -19.55 29.20 -32.89
CA ASP A 98 -19.69 27.85 -33.43
C ASP A 98 -18.75 26.87 -32.72
N VAL A 99 -17.53 27.29 -32.40
CA VAL A 99 -16.59 26.48 -31.60
C VAL A 99 -17.15 26.23 -30.19
N LEU A 100 -17.79 27.22 -29.55
CA LEU A 100 -18.35 27.06 -28.21
C LEU A 100 -19.60 26.17 -28.15
N GLN A 101 -20.22 25.82 -29.29
CA GLN A 101 -21.37 24.89 -29.31
C GLN A 101 -20.97 23.46 -28.93
N THR A 102 -19.75 23.04 -29.24
CA THR A 102 -19.24 21.73 -28.84
C THR A 102 -18.79 21.79 -27.38
N ASN A 103 -19.28 20.86 -26.56
CA ASN A 103 -18.87 20.73 -25.17
C ASN A 103 -17.47 20.10 -25.05
N LEU A 104 -16.44 20.85 -25.46
CA LEU A 104 -15.05 20.40 -25.43
C LEU A 104 -14.60 20.04 -24.00
N SER A 105 -15.07 20.78 -23.00
CA SER A 105 -14.79 20.49 -21.59
C SER A 105 -15.33 19.12 -21.16
N GLY A 106 -16.56 18.77 -21.57
CA GLY A 106 -17.14 17.46 -21.31
C GLY A 106 -16.37 16.34 -22.01
N LEU A 107 -15.98 16.54 -23.26
CA LEU A 107 -15.22 15.54 -24.04
C LEU A 107 -13.82 15.29 -23.45
N ILE A 108 -13.13 16.35 -23.01
CA ILE A 108 -11.84 16.23 -22.31
C ILE A 108 -12.03 15.46 -20.99
N GLN A 109 -13.08 15.80 -20.24
CA GLN A 109 -13.36 15.14 -18.96
C GLN A 109 -13.68 13.66 -19.15
N GLU A 110 -14.43 13.29 -20.18
CA GLU A 110 -14.75 11.90 -20.51
C GLU A 110 -13.50 11.09 -20.85
N GLY A 111 -12.60 11.65 -21.68
CA GLY A 111 -11.31 11.04 -21.97
C GLY A 111 -10.41 10.91 -20.73
N TYR A 112 -10.45 11.90 -19.84
CA TYR A 112 -9.73 11.87 -18.57
C TYR A 112 -10.25 10.78 -17.62
N THR A 113 -11.57 10.65 -17.49
CA THR A 113 -12.18 9.56 -16.70
C THR A 113 -11.83 8.20 -17.29
N SER A 114 -11.95 8.03 -18.61
CA SER A 114 -11.62 6.77 -19.27
C SER A 114 -10.16 6.36 -19.06
N PHE A 115 -9.23 7.31 -19.01
CA PHE A 115 -7.82 7.05 -18.70
C PHE A 115 -7.59 6.70 -17.22
N ASN A 116 -8.22 7.41 -16.28
CA ASN A 116 -8.01 7.19 -14.85
C ASN A 116 -8.77 5.97 -14.31
N ASP A 117 -9.75 5.46 -15.04
CA ASP A 117 -10.48 4.24 -14.68
C ASP A 117 -9.73 2.96 -15.12
N ILE A 118 -8.60 3.10 -15.83
CA ILE A 118 -7.76 1.97 -16.26
C ILE A 118 -7.29 1.14 -15.06
N PRO A 119 -6.69 1.71 -13.99
CA PRO A 119 -6.25 0.94 -12.83
C PRO A 119 -7.40 0.18 -12.16
N GLU A 120 -8.57 0.81 -12.00
CA GLU A 120 -9.75 0.18 -11.40
C GLU A 120 -10.27 -0.97 -12.27
N THR A 121 -10.24 -0.82 -13.60
CA THR A 121 -10.59 -1.88 -14.54
C THR A 121 -9.63 -3.08 -14.43
N VAL A 122 -8.34 -2.82 -14.24
CA VAL A 122 -7.31 -3.86 -14.02
C VAL A 122 -7.56 -4.57 -12.69
N GLU A 123 -7.87 -3.85 -11.62
CA GLU A 123 -8.20 -4.40 -10.30
C GLU A 123 -9.46 -5.27 -10.33
N SER A 124 -10.54 -4.78 -10.94
CA SER A 124 -11.80 -5.51 -11.09
C SER A 124 -11.59 -6.82 -11.87
N LYS A 125 -10.80 -6.80 -12.95
CA LYS A 125 -10.50 -8.01 -13.74
C LYS A 125 -9.60 -9.01 -13.01
N THR A 126 -8.78 -8.57 -12.06
CA THR A 126 -7.87 -9.44 -11.29
C THR A 126 -8.51 -9.99 -10.00
N THR A 127 -9.63 -9.44 -9.55
CA THR A 127 -10.34 -9.84 -8.32
C THR A 127 -10.70 -11.34 -8.29
N ASN A 128 -11.17 -11.91 -9.41
CA ASN A 128 -11.53 -13.33 -9.48
C ASN A 128 -10.33 -14.23 -9.19
N VAL A 129 -9.15 -13.85 -9.68
CA VAL A 129 -7.93 -14.64 -9.50
C VAL A 129 -7.45 -14.58 -8.05
N ILE A 130 -7.52 -13.40 -7.42
CA ILE A 130 -7.26 -13.26 -5.96
C ILE A 130 -8.23 -14.14 -5.16
N SER A 131 -9.51 -14.20 -5.57
CA SER A 131 -10.48 -15.08 -4.93
C SER A 131 -10.14 -16.57 -5.09
N ASP A 132 -9.66 -16.99 -6.26
CA ASP A 132 -9.22 -18.37 -6.51
C ASP A 132 -8.06 -18.75 -5.60
N ILE A 133 -7.06 -17.87 -5.52
CA ILE A 133 -5.90 -18.00 -4.64
C ILE A 133 -6.33 -18.17 -3.18
N LYS A 134 -7.23 -17.32 -2.69
CA LYS A 134 -7.75 -17.37 -1.32
C LYS A 134 -8.52 -18.68 -1.05
N ARG A 135 -9.28 -19.18 -2.03
CA ARG A 135 -9.96 -20.48 -1.93
C ARG A 135 -8.95 -21.63 -1.80
N THR A 136 -7.87 -21.61 -2.57
CA THR A 136 -6.81 -22.62 -2.48
C THR A 136 -6.10 -22.57 -1.12
N LEU A 137 -5.81 -21.39 -0.56
CA LEU A 137 -5.28 -21.25 0.81
C LEU A 137 -6.19 -21.88 1.85
N ASN A 138 -7.49 -21.56 1.80
CA ASN A 138 -8.45 -22.08 2.75
C ASN A 138 -8.57 -23.61 2.65
N SER A 139 -8.49 -24.16 1.43
CA SER A 139 -8.45 -25.60 1.19
C SER A 139 -7.21 -26.24 1.85
N ILE A 140 -6.01 -25.68 1.65
CA ILE A 140 -4.77 -26.16 2.30
C ILE A 140 -4.91 -26.12 3.84
N GLY A 141 -5.39 -25.01 4.39
CA GLY A 141 -5.60 -24.88 5.85
C GLY A 141 -6.57 -25.94 6.40
N SER A 142 -7.63 -26.26 5.65
CA SER A 142 -8.56 -27.33 6.04
C SER A 142 -7.92 -28.72 6.02
N GLU A 143 -7.05 -29.01 5.05
CA GLU A 143 -6.31 -30.28 4.98
C GLU A 143 -5.30 -30.41 6.11
N ILE A 144 -4.56 -29.35 6.44
CA ILE A 144 -3.65 -29.33 7.60
C ILE A 144 -4.41 -29.61 8.90
N THR A 145 -5.60 -29.03 9.05
CA THR A 145 -6.46 -29.27 10.21
C THR A 145 -6.92 -30.74 10.27
N ASN A 146 -7.20 -31.35 9.12
CA ASN A 146 -7.55 -32.78 9.05
C ASN A 146 -6.36 -33.71 9.35
N ILE A 147 -5.13 -33.32 8.97
CA ILE A 147 -3.92 -34.06 9.33
C ILE A 147 -3.77 -34.12 10.85
N SER A 148 -3.94 -32.98 11.54
CA SER A 148 -3.88 -32.93 13.00
C SER A 148 -4.90 -33.87 13.68
N LYS A 149 -6.05 -34.13 13.05
CA LYS A 149 -7.10 -35.03 13.58
C LYS A 149 -6.83 -36.51 13.27
N LYS A 150 -6.10 -36.79 12.19
CA LYS A 150 -5.80 -38.17 11.74
C LYS A 150 -4.53 -38.74 12.33
N ILE A 151 -3.66 -37.91 12.90
CA ILE A 151 -2.46 -38.37 13.59
C ILE A 151 -2.87 -38.86 15.00
N PRO A 152 -2.80 -40.17 15.30
CA PRO A 152 -3.36 -40.76 16.52
C PRO A 152 -2.48 -40.53 17.77
N VAL A 153 -1.66 -39.47 17.79
CA VAL A 153 -0.65 -39.24 18.84
C VAL A 153 -1.31 -38.73 20.13
N GLN A 154 -2.35 -37.90 20.04
CA GLN A 154 -2.97 -37.27 21.22
C GLN A 154 -3.68 -38.29 22.13
N ASP A 155 -4.46 -39.20 21.55
CA ASP A 155 -5.21 -40.23 22.31
C ASP A 155 -4.29 -41.31 22.89
N LYS A 156 -3.21 -41.69 22.18
CA LYS A 156 -2.27 -42.71 22.65
C LYS A 156 -1.27 -42.16 23.68
N LEU A 157 -0.85 -40.89 23.58
CA LEU A 157 0.09 -40.26 24.51
C LEU A 157 -0.59 -39.83 25.82
N SER A 158 -1.87 -39.45 25.78
CA SER A 158 -2.65 -39.08 26.98
C SER A 158 -2.75 -40.23 27.99
N ASN A 159 -2.87 -41.47 27.52
CA ASN A 159 -2.91 -42.64 28.40
C ASN A 159 -1.58 -42.85 29.13
N PHE A 160 -0.45 -42.58 28.46
CA PHE A 160 0.87 -42.75 29.05
C PHE A 160 1.17 -41.72 30.15
N ILE A 161 0.79 -40.45 29.95
CA ILE A 161 0.97 -39.37 30.94
C ILE A 161 0.13 -39.62 32.20
N HIS A 162 -1.07 -40.21 32.07
CA HIS A 162 -1.91 -40.53 33.22
C HIS A 162 -1.27 -41.57 34.15
N TYR A 163 -0.54 -42.56 33.61
CA TYR A 163 0.13 -43.57 34.43
C TYR A 163 1.32 -43.00 35.21
N ILE A 164 2.04 -42.01 34.67
CA ILE A 164 3.19 -41.39 35.34
C ILE A 164 2.75 -40.57 36.56
N ASN A 165 1.73 -39.71 36.42
CA ASN A 165 1.24 -38.86 37.52
C ASN A 165 0.63 -39.65 38.69
N ASN A 166 0.17 -40.88 38.46
CA ASN A 166 -0.43 -41.71 39.51
C ASN A 166 0.62 -42.40 40.41
N THR A 167 1.90 -42.32 40.03
CA THR A 167 3.02 -43.01 40.72
C THR A 167 3.74 -42.08 41.70
N GLU A 168 3.54 -40.77 41.61
CA GLU A 168 4.14 -39.74 42.47
C GLU A 168 3.48 -39.67 43.87
N ASP A 169 2.20 -40.02 43.99
CA ASP A 169 1.41 -39.84 45.23
C ASP A 169 1.55 -41.01 46.24
N TYR A 170 2.16 -42.12 45.84
CA TYR A 170 2.34 -43.31 46.69
C TYR A 170 3.60 -43.27 47.57
N LEU A 171 4.61 -42.48 47.17
CA LEU A 171 5.96 -42.55 47.75
C LEU A 171 6.18 -41.66 48.98
N HIS A 172 5.31 -40.66 49.21
CA HIS A 172 5.42 -39.78 50.37
C HIS A 172 4.84 -40.34 51.68
N ARG A 173 4.26 -41.55 51.67
CA ARG A 173 3.44 -42.04 52.80
C ARG A 173 4.11 -43.03 53.76
N TYR A 174 5.33 -43.50 53.49
CA TYR A 174 5.88 -44.66 54.22
C TYR A 174 7.26 -44.47 54.90
N LEU A 175 7.78 -43.24 55.00
CA LEU A 175 9.17 -42.99 55.39
C LEU A 175 9.43 -42.35 56.78
N PRO A 176 8.61 -42.58 57.83
CA PRO A 176 9.18 -42.47 59.18
C PRO A 176 8.53 -43.41 60.21
N THR A 177 9.21 -44.50 60.59
CA THR A 177 9.07 -45.11 61.94
C THR A 177 10.11 -46.21 62.09
N LEU A 178 11.28 -45.95 62.66
CA LEU A 178 12.12 -46.97 63.30
C LEU A 178 12.94 -46.37 64.45
N GLU A 179 12.47 -46.60 65.67
CA GLU A 179 13.20 -46.63 66.95
C GLU A 179 12.66 -47.88 67.68
N GLU A 180 13.30 -48.51 68.66
CA GLU A 180 14.66 -48.59 69.21
C GLU A 180 14.52 -49.83 70.12
N TYR A 181 15.42 -50.80 70.10
CA TYR A 181 15.45 -51.82 71.15
C TYR A 181 16.84 -52.44 71.26
N ASP A 182 17.46 -52.29 72.43
CA ASP A 182 18.82 -52.74 72.68
C ASP A 182 18.89 -54.04 73.51
N SER A 183 19.92 -54.80 73.14
CA SER A 183 20.67 -55.90 73.75
C SER A 183 20.10 -56.68 74.95
N TYR A 184 19.83 -57.98 74.71
CA TYR A 184 20.40 -59.17 75.42
C TYR A 184 19.83 -60.49 74.85
N SER A 185 19.44 -60.52 73.56
CA SER A 185 18.95 -61.71 72.83
C SER A 185 19.72 -61.98 71.53
N GLY A 186 20.84 -61.27 71.28
CA GLY A 186 21.47 -61.20 69.96
C GLY A 186 21.91 -62.53 69.36
N VAL A 187 22.35 -63.51 70.15
CA VAL A 187 22.83 -64.80 69.61
C VAL A 187 21.66 -65.73 69.23
N GLY A 188 20.59 -65.76 70.01
CA GLY A 188 19.40 -66.59 69.72
C GLY A 188 18.50 -65.97 68.65
N PHE A 189 18.33 -64.64 68.69
CA PHE A 189 17.55 -63.90 67.70
C PHE A 189 18.25 -63.94 66.33
N SER A 190 19.57 -63.78 66.29
CA SER A 190 20.31 -63.91 65.04
C SER A 190 20.18 -65.30 64.42
N PHE A 191 20.21 -66.39 65.21
CA PHE A 191 20.02 -67.74 64.67
C PHE A 191 18.60 -67.97 64.12
N LEU A 192 17.55 -67.49 64.81
CA LEU A 192 16.16 -67.64 64.37
C LEU A 192 15.81 -66.80 63.14
N PHE A 193 16.39 -65.61 62.99
CA PHE A 193 16.11 -64.71 61.87
C PHE A 193 17.14 -64.79 60.73
N CYS A 194 18.29 -65.46 60.91
CA CYS A 194 19.33 -65.56 59.87
C CYS A 194 18.79 -66.20 58.58
N TRP A 195 17.98 -67.27 58.66
CA TRP A 195 17.41 -67.88 57.46
C TRP A 195 16.45 -66.93 56.73
N LEU A 196 15.67 -66.13 57.47
CA LEU A 196 14.71 -65.16 56.93
C LEU A 196 15.45 -63.98 56.28
N LEU A 197 16.52 -63.48 56.91
CA LEU A 197 17.40 -62.47 56.33
C LEU A 197 18.08 -63.00 55.05
N MET A 198 18.59 -64.24 55.06
CA MET A 198 19.15 -64.88 53.87
C MET A 198 18.11 -65.04 52.76
N THR A 199 16.87 -65.40 53.07
CA THR A 199 15.78 -65.47 52.07
C THR A 199 15.49 -64.10 51.46
N ILE A 200 15.43 -63.04 52.28
CA ILE A 200 15.23 -61.66 51.78
C ILE A 200 16.39 -61.24 50.88
N VAL A 201 17.64 -61.49 51.27
CA VAL A 201 18.84 -61.19 50.47
C VAL A 201 18.78 -61.92 49.12
N VAL A 202 18.43 -63.21 49.09
CA VAL A 202 18.36 -63.97 47.84
C VAL A 202 17.26 -63.44 46.93
N LEU A 203 16.06 -63.16 47.45
CA LEU A 203 14.95 -62.64 46.64
C LEU A 203 15.28 -61.27 46.05
N THR A 204 15.79 -60.35 46.87
CA THR A 204 16.17 -59.00 46.44
C THR A 204 17.38 -59.00 45.51
N PHE A 205 18.36 -59.89 45.71
CA PHE A 205 19.46 -60.11 44.77
C PHE A 205 18.98 -60.59 43.41
N VAL A 206 18.11 -61.60 43.38
CA VAL A 206 17.60 -62.15 42.12
C VAL A 206 16.82 -61.08 41.36
N VAL A 207 15.92 -60.36 42.02
CA VAL A 207 15.15 -59.30 41.35
C VAL A 207 16.06 -58.13 40.97
N GLY A 208 16.81 -57.57 41.91
CA GLY A 208 17.61 -56.36 41.69
C GLY A 208 18.74 -56.57 40.70
N GLY A 209 19.49 -57.68 40.82
CA GLY A 209 20.56 -58.00 39.89
C GLY A 209 20.08 -58.27 38.47
N ASN A 210 18.91 -58.91 38.29
CA ASN A 210 18.35 -59.13 36.96
C ASN A 210 17.78 -57.83 36.37
N VAL A 211 17.09 -56.99 37.14
CA VAL A 211 16.59 -55.70 36.64
C VAL A 211 17.76 -54.79 36.26
N GLU A 212 18.82 -54.76 37.07
CA GLU A 212 20.05 -54.01 36.78
C GLU A 212 20.67 -54.43 35.44
N LYS A 213 20.88 -55.74 35.25
CA LYS A 213 21.54 -56.25 34.04
C LYS A 213 20.66 -56.24 32.78
N LEU A 214 19.38 -56.61 32.89
CA LEU A 214 18.50 -56.78 31.73
C LEU A 214 17.78 -55.50 31.32
N VAL A 215 17.50 -54.60 32.27
CA VAL A 215 16.76 -53.37 32.02
C VAL A 215 17.70 -52.18 32.07
N CYS A 216 18.35 -51.90 33.21
CA CYS A 216 19.10 -50.66 33.42
C CYS A 216 20.34 -50.53 32.52
N GLU A 217 21.28 -51.47 32.63
CA GLU A 217 22.49 -51.47 31.79
C GLU A 217 22.17 -51.64 30.30
N SER A 218 21.12 -52.41 29.99
CA SER A 218 20.68 -52.65 28.61
C SER A 218 20.01 -51.41 27.99
N TYR A 219 19.28 -50.62 28.79
CA TYR A 219 18.68 -49.35 28.37
C TYR A 219 19.74 -48.31 28.07
N GLN A 220 20.70 -48.09 29.00
CA GLN A 220 21.78 -47.12 28.82
C GLN A 220 22.62 -47.40 27.56
N ASN A 221 22.89 -48.68 27.28
CA ASN A 221 23.64 -49.10 26.10
C ASN A 221 22.79 -49.26 24.84
N LYS A 222 21.49 -48.91 24.88
CA LYS A 222 20.50 -49.08 23.79
C LYS A 222 20.29 -50.53 23.33
N LYS A 223 20.90 -51.51 23.98
CA LYS A 223 20.74 -52.94 23.67
C LYS A 223 19.31 -53.40 23.89
N LEU A 224 18.61 -52.80 24.86
CA LEU A 224 17.20 -53.08 25.12
C LEU A 224 16.34 -52.79 23.86
N PHE A 225 16.59 -51.67 23.20
CA PHE A 225 15.91 -51.33 21.96
C PHE A 225 16.27 -52.28 20.82
N GLN A 226 17.54 -52.66 20.68
CA GLN A 226 17.97 -53.66 19.69
C GLN A 226 17.28 -55.01 19.87
N VAL A 227 17.03 -55.43 21.12
CA VAL A 227 16.26 -56.64 21.41
C VAL A 227 14.80 -56.48 20.98
N LEU A 228 14.15 -55.36 21.33
CA LEU A 228 12.77 -55.06 20.89
C LEU A 228 12.64 -54.95 19.37
N ASP A 229 13.71 -54.55 18.68
CA ASP A 229 13.81 -54.44 17.23
C ASP A 229 14.11 -55.77 16.52
N THR A 230 14.25 -56.87 17.26
CA THR A 230 14.49 -58.20 16.67
C THR A 230 13.27 -58.62 15.84
N PRO A 231 13.44 -58.95 14.55
CA PRO A 231 12.32 -59.29 13.69
C PRO A 231 11.49 -60.45 14.22
N TYR A 232 10.17 -60.30 14.17
CA TYR A 232 9.19 -61.30 14.60
C TYR A 232 9.21 -61.67 16.09
N LEU A 233 10.00 -61.00 16.92
CA LEU A 233 10.11 -61.32 18.36
C LEU A 233 8.81 -61.00 19.12
N LEU A 234 8.29 -59.78 18.92
CA LEU A 234 7.10 -59.30 19.63
C LEU A 234 5.78 -59.75 18.97
N ASN A 235 5.83 -60.10 17.67
CA ASN A 235 4.68 -60.59 16.91
C ASN A 235 5.16 -61.39 15.69
N GLU A 236 4.64 -62.61 15.52
CA GLU A 236 5.03 -63.52 14.43
C GLU A 236 4.76 -62.97 13.02
N ASN A 237 3.78 -62.07 12.87
CA ASN A 237 3.39 -61.50 11.58
C ASN A 237 4.13 -60.21 11.22
N TRP A 238 4.84 -59.60 12.18
CA TRP A 238 5.43 -58.27 12.00
C TRP A 238 6.95 -58.32 12.04
N LYS A 239 7.57 -58.07 10.88
CA LYS A 239 9.02 -57.93 10.77
C LYS A 239 9.52 -56.74 11.59
N TYR A 240 8.80 -55.62 11.57
CA TYR A 240 9.06 -54.46 12.43
C TYR A 240 7.81 -54.17 13.27
N TYR A 241 7.93 -54.29 14.59
CA TYR A 241 6.76 -54.20 15.49
C TYR A 241 6.10 -52.81 15.48
N LEU A 242 6.90 -51.73 15.51
CA LEU A 242 6.37 -50.36 15.53
C LEU A 242 5.58 -50.02 14.27
N SER A 243 6.04 -50.41 13.09
CA SER A 243 5.33 -50.12 11.84
C SER A 243 4.08 -50.98 11.67
N GLY A 244 4.11 -52.25 12.12
CA GLY A 244 2.90 -53.08 12.24
C GLY A 244 1.86 -52.44 13.17
N MET A 245 2.30 -51.98 14.36
CA MET A 245 1.43 -51.35 15.35
C MET A 245 0.85 -49.99 14.92
N MET A 246 1.64 -49.16 14.22
CA MET A 246 1.20 -47.82 13.83
C MET A 246 0.45 -47.79 12.49
N PHE A 247 0.89 -48.58 11.51
CA PHE A 247 0.48 -48.44 10.12
C PHE A 247 -0.20 -49.68 9.55
N ASP A 248 -0.26 -50.78 10.31
CA ASP A 248 -0.65 -52.11 9.81
C ASP A 248 0.20 -52.56 8.60
N LYS A 249 1.46 -52.08 8.55
CA LYS A 249 2.44 -52.37 7.48
C LYS A 249 3.72 -52.92 8.09
N PRO A 250 3.92 -54.25 8.08
CA PRO A 250 5.03 -54.89 8.80
C PRO A 250 6.40 -54.70 8.14
N ASP A 251 6.46 -54.32 6.87
CA ASP A 251 7.70 -54.25 6.08
C ASP A 251 8.42 -52.89 6.16
N VAL A 252 7.80 -51.87 6.77
CA VAL A 252 8.43 -50.56 6.91
C VAL A 252 9.47 -50.62 8.03
N ASN A 253 10.72 -50.30 7.69
CA ASN A 253 11.84 -50.24 8.63
C ASN A 253 11.67 -49.08 9.63
N LEU A 254 10.95 -49.33 10.71
CA LEU A 254 10.74 -48.42 11.84
C LEU A 254 11.11 -49.16 13.13
N THR A 255 12.21 -48.74 13.74
CA THR A 255 12.81 -49.40 14.91
C THR A 255 12.73 -48.50 16.15
N PHE A 256 12.60 -49.10 17.34
CA PHE A 256 12.61 -48.40 18.62
C PHE A 256 13.92 -47.65 18.82
N GLU A 257 15.05 -48.25 18.45
CA GLU A 257 16.37 -47.61 18.57
C GLU A 257 16.49 -46.36 17.68
N GLN A 258 15.99 -46.43 16.43
CA GLN A 258 15.97 -45.27 15.54
C GLN A 258 15.05 -44.18 16.09
N VAL A 259 13.83 -44.54 16.49
CA VAL A 259 12.84 -43.57 17.02
C VAL A 259 13.38 -42.87 18.25
N TYR A 260 13.97 -43.60 19.20
CA TYR A 260 14.58 -43.03 20.39
C TYR A 260 15.75 -42.09 20.05
N SER A 261 16.67 -42.53 19.19
CA SER A 261 17.83 -41.71 18.77
C SER A 261 17.39 -40.44 18.02
N ASP A 262 16.44 -40.55 17.09
CA ASP A 262 15.87 -39.41 16.36
C ASP A 262 15.18 -38.40 17.30
N CYS A 263 14.52 -38.89 18.35
CA CYS A 263 13.90 -38.02 19.36
C CYS A 263 14.91 -37.34 20.27
N MET A 264 16.02 -37.99 20.61
CA MET A 264 17.12 -37.35 21.34
C MET A 264 17.75 -36.22 20.53
N GLU A 265 17.79 -36.34 19.20
CA GLU A 265 18.21 -35.29 18.26
C GLU A 265 17.15 -34.19 18.03
N ASN A 266 16.00 -34.26 18.73
CA ASN A 266 14.90 -33.28 18.62
C ASN A 266 14.27 -33.21 17.23
N LYS A 267 14.28 -34.32 16.47
CA LYS A 267 13.58 -34.39 15.18
C LYS A 267 12.06 -34.33 15.38
N GLY A 268 11.35 -33.85 14.36
CA GLY A 268 9.90 -33.82 14.32
C GLY A 268 9.29 -35.23 14.22
N ILE A 269 8.19 -35.45 14.93
CA ILE A 269 7.49 -36.75 15.00
C ILE A 269 7.13 -37.29 13.61
N TYR A 270 6.79 -36.42 12.66
CA TYR A 270 6.40 -36.86 11.31
C TYR A 270 7.52 -37.64 10.61
N ALA A 271 8.73 -37.09 10.59
CA ALA A 271 9.89 -37.76 10.00
C ALA A 271 10.36 -38.95 10.85
N THR A 272 10.42 -38.79 12.17
CA THR A 272 10.89 -39.84 13.09
C THR A 272 10.03 -41.11 13.02
N LEU A 273 8.71 -40.96 12.99
CA LEU A 273 7.80 -42.10 12.89
C LEU A 273 7.55 -42.54 11.46
N ARG A 274 8.08 -41.84 10.43
CA ARG A 274 7.80 -42.12 9.02
C ARG A 274 6.31 -42.07 8.67
N LEU A 275 5.61 -41.03 9.17
CA LEU A 275 4.17 -40.87 9.01
C LEU A 275 3.74 -40.66 7.54
N GLU A 276 4.66 -40.45 6.61
CA GLU A 276 4.38 -40.46 5.17
C GLU A 276 3.75 -41.78 4.68
N ASN A 277 3.94 -42.88 5.43
CA ASN A 277 3.34 -44.19 5.15
C ASN A 277 1.84 -44.27 5.50
N ILE A 278 1.34 -43.35 6.35
CA ILE A 278 -0.09 -43.13 6.59
C ILE A 278 -0.62 -42.02 5.68
N TYR A 279 0.04 -40.86 5.73
CA TYR A 279 -0.44 -39.65 5.08
C TYR A 279 0.73 -38.88 4.46
N ASN A 280 0.88 -38.96 3.15
CA ASN A 280 1.96 -38.29 2.44
C ASN A 280 1.63 -36.81 2.18
N ILE A 281 2.11 -35.94 3.06
CA ILE A 281 1.91 -34.48 2.98
C ILE A 281 2.51 -33.89 1.71
N SER A 282 3.63 -34.43 1.24
CA SER A 282 4.35 -33.91 0.06
C SER A 282 3.53 -34.04 -1.23
N LYS A 283 2.66 -35.06 -1.32
CA LYS A 283 1.73 -35.21 -2.43
C LYS A 283 0.66 -34.12 -2.39
N HIS A 284 0.12 -33.84 -1.21
CA HIS A 284 -0.95 -32.86 -1.03
C HIS A 284 -0.46 -31.40 -1.08
N LEU A 285 0.81 -31.11 -0.75
CA LEU A 285 1.39 -29.76 -0.84
C LEU A 285 2.08 -29.51 -2.19
N ASN A 286 1.79 -30.30 -3.22
CA ASN A 286 2.38 -30.10 -4.54
C ASN A 286 1.89 -28.78 -5.18
N PHE A 287 2.83 -27.88 -5.45
CA PHE A 287 2.54 -26.56 -6.02
C PHE A 287 1.88 -26.65 -7.41
N GLN A 288 2.41 -27.49 -8.30
CA GLN A 288 1.88 -27.62 -9.66
C GLN A 288 0.46 -28.16 -9.68
N GLU A 289 0.14 -29.12 -8.81
CA GLU A 289 -1.21 -29.68 -8.70
C GLU A 289 -2.22 -28.68 -8.14
N ARG A 290 -1.82 -27.81 -7.20
CA ARG A 290 -2.72 -26.81 -6.59
C ARG A 290 -2.83 -25.51 -7.35
N MET A 291 -1.74 -25.07 -7.98
CA MET A 291 -1.65 -23.76 -8.62
C MET A 291 -1.61 -23.84 -10.13
N GLY A 292 -1.54 -25.03 -10.74
CA GLY A 292 -1.53 -25.18 -12.20
C GLY A 292 -2.75 -24.55 -12.88
N SER A 293 -3.95 -24.79 -12.35
CA SER A 293 -5.20 -24.19 -12.88
C SER A 293 -5.25 -22.67 -12.70
N ILE A 294 -4.67 -22.15 -11.62
CA ILE A 294 -4.60 -20.71 -11.34
C ILE A 294 -3.56 -20.03 -12.24
N ASN A 295 -2.41 -20.67 -12.46
CA ASN A 295 -1.40 -20.20 -13.40
C ASN A 295 -1.97 -20.13 -14.83
N SER A 296 -2.66 -21.18 -15.27
CA SER A 296 -3.36 -21.16 -16.56
C SER A 296 -4.50 -20.13 -16.60
N SER A 297 -5.20 -19.88 -15.49
CA SER A 297 -6.25 -18.85 -15.43
C SER A 297 -5.64 -17.43 -15.57
N PHE A 298 -4.50 -17.16 -14.93
CA PHE A 298 -3.75 -15.91 -15.13
C PHE A 298 -3.26 -15.75 -16.57
N GLU A 299 -2.70 -16.80 -17.17
CA GLU A 299 -2.21 -16.79 -18.56
C GLU A 299 -3.35 -16.52 -19.57
N ASN A 300 -4.55 -17.04 -19.28
CA ASN A 300 -5.73 -16.87 -20.12
C ASN A 300 -6.50 -15.56 -19.86
N THR A 301 -6.26 -14.89 -18.72
CA THR A 301 -6.87 -13.60 -18.39
C THR A 301 -6.15 -12.49 -19.15
N VAL A 302 -6.49 -12.33 -20.42
CA VAL A 302 -6.04 -11.18 -21.22
C VAL A 302 -6.79 -9.95 -20.74
N ILE A 303 -6.13 -9.10 -19.95
CA ILE A 303 -6.68 -7.81 -19.53
C ILE A 303 -6.68 -6.88 -20.75
N ARG A 304 -7.77 -6.92 -21.50
CA ARG A 304 -8.04 -5.97 -22.56
C ARG A 304 -8.57 -4.70 -21.91
N ILE A 305 -7.80 -3.62 -22.01
CA ILE A 305 -8.30 -2.28 -21.75
C ILE A 305 -9.12 -1.92 -22.99
N GLU A 306 -10.39 -1.56 -22.78
CA GLU A 306 -11.25 -1.15 -23.88
C GLU A 306 -10.72 0.12 -24.55
N ASN A 307 -11.21 0.45 -25.74
CA ASN A 307 -10.69 1.57 -26.52
C ASN A 307 -10.87 2.91 -25.77
N VAL A 308 -9.85 3.31 -25.00
CA VAL A 308 -9.81 4.61 -24.33
C VAL A 308 -9.72 5.67 -25.41
N VAL A 309 -10.68 6.59 -25.45
CA VAL A 309 -10.71 7.72 -26.38
C VAL A 309 -10.41 8.98 -25.58
N LEU A 310 -9.22 9.55 -25.75
CA LEU A 310 -8.79 10.75 -24.99
C LEU A 310 -9.53 12.02 -25.43
N LEU A 311 -9.80 12.11 -26.73
CA LEU A 311 -10.64 13.13 -27.33
C LEU A 311 -11.25 12.47 -28.56
N ASP A 312 -12.52 12.70 -28.84
CA ASP A 312 -13.18 12.12 -30.00
C ASP A 312 -12.95 12.97 -31.27
N GLU A 313 -13.52 12.54 -32.40
CA GLU A 313 -13.42 13.30 -33.64
C GLU A 313 -14.10 14.67 -33.54
N ALA A 314 -15.18 14.79 -32.76
CA ALA A 314 -15.90 16.04 -32.57
C ALA A 314 -15.03 17.06 -31.81
N GLY A 315 -14.38 16.65 -30.72
CA GLY A 315 -13.45 17.46 -29.95
C GLY A 315 -12.20 17.84 -30.76
N ARG A 316 -11.64 16.90 -31.53
CA ARG A 316 -10.52 17.18 -32.45
C ARG A 316 -10.89 18.22 -33.50
N LYS A 317 -12.04 18.05 -34.14
CA LYS A 317 -12.57 19.00 -35.11
C LYS A 317 -12.79 20.37 -34.47
N ASN A 318 -13.33 20.41 -33.25
CA ASN A 318 -13.56 21.66 -32.53
C ASN A 318 -12.26 22.46 -32.29
N LEU A 319 -11.17 21.78 -31.91
CA LEU A 319 -9.85 22.41 -31.79
C LEU A 319 -9.35 22.95 -33.14
N MET A 320 -9.52 22.22 -34.23
CA MET A 320 -9.17 22.68 -35.58
C MET A 320 -10.02 23.87 -36.04
N ASP A 321 -11.30 23.88 -35.70
CA ASP A 321 -12.22 24.97 -35.98
C ASP A 321 -11.82 26.22 -35.17
N PHE A 322 -11.35 26.07 -33.92
CA PHE A 322 -10.76 27.17 -33.14
C PHE A 322 -9.51 27.76 -33.80
N SER A 323 -8.58 26.91 -34.25
CA SER A 323 -7.37 27.32 -34.98
C SER A 323 -7.70 28.06 -36.28
N SER A 324 -8.80 27.68 -36.94
CA SER A 324 -9.25 28.28 -38.21
C SER A 324 -10.31 29.38 -38.05
N SER A 325 -10.64 29.78 -36.82
CA SER A 325 -11.61 30.83 -36.49
C SER A 325 -11.26 32.21 -37.08
N GLY A 326 -9.96 32.43 -37.39
CA GLY A 326 -9.45 33.66 -37.98
C GLY A 326 -9.09 34.74 -36.96
N VAL A 327 -9.12 34.41 -35.66
CA VAL A 327 -8.75 35.33 -34.57
C VAL A 327 -7.24 35.61 -34.54
N ASP A 328 -6.42 34.66 -34.98
CA ASP A 328 -4.98 34.83 -35.17
C ASP A 328 -4.64 35.80 -36.32
N ARG A 329 -5.57 35.99 -37.26
CA ARG A 329 -5.42 36.83 -38.47
C ARG A 329 -6.00 38.23 -38.33
N ILE A 330 -6.53 38.60 -37.16
CA ILE A 330 -7.00 39.96 -36.91
C ILE A 330 -5.81 40.92 -36.98
N ASP A 331 -5.97 42.03 -37.70
CA ASP A 331 -4.97 43.11 -37.70
C ASP A 331 -5.07 43.93 -36.41
N TYR A 332 -4.59 43.35 -35.31
CA TYR A 332 -4.58 43.98 -33.99
C TYR A 332 -3.87 45.35 -34.01
N ASN A 333 -2.86 45.50 -34.86
CA ASN A 333 -2.09 46.74 -34.97
C ASN A 333 -2.93 47.88 -35.55
N ASN A 334 -3.83 47.61 -36.49
CA ASN A 334 -4.74 48.62 -37.02
C ASN A 334 -5.64 49.21 -35.91
N PHE A 335 -6.25 48.34 -35.08
CA PHE A 335 -7.06 48.78 -33.94
C PHE A 335 -6.25 49.54 -32.90
N MET A 336 -5.06 49.05 -32.53
CA MET A 336 -4.19 49.72 -31.56
C MET A 336 -3.69 51.08 -32.07
N ASN A 337 -3.38 51.21 -33.36
CA ASN A 337 -2.94 52.47 -33.97
C ASN A 337 -4.06 53.51 -34.09
N ALA A 338 -5.31 53.08 -34.29
CA ALA A 338 -6.46 53.97 -34.30
C ALA A 338 -6.79 54.47 -32.88
N THR A 339 -6.69 53.60 -31.88
CA THR A 339 -7.05 53.88 -30.48
C THR A 339 -5.98 54.60 -29.67
N SER A 340 -4.72 54.62 -30.13
CA SER A 340 -3.63 55.34 -29.47
C SER A 340 -3.57 56.84 -29.77
N LYS A 341 -4.34 57.31 -30.76
CA LYS A 341 -4.42 58.72 -31.14
C LYS A 341 -5.41 59.48 -30.26
N HIS A 342 -5.23 60.78 -30.07
CA HIS A 342 -6.22 61.64 -29.40
C HIS A 342 -7.45 61.82 -30.30
N PRO A 343 -8.72 61.88 -29.83
CA PRO A 343 -9.93 61.88 -30.69
C PRO A 343 -10.12 63.09 -31.62
N THR A 344 -9.53 64.23 -31.28
CA THR A 344 -9.59 65.49 -32.05
C THR A 344 -8.21 65.94 -32.47
N LYS A 345 -8.12 66.67 -33.59
CA LYS A 345 -6.84 67.24 -34.09
C LYS A 345 -6.24 68.28 -33.13
N VAL A 346 -7.07 68.92 -32.31
CA VAL A 346 -6.68 69.90 -31.30
C VAL A 346 -7.30 69.59 -29.94
N ASN A 347 -6.68 70.07 -28.87
CA ASN A 347 -7.26 69.99 -27.54
C ASN A 347 -8.42 71.00 -27.42
N LEU A 348 -9.66 70.51 -27.25
CA LEU A 348 -10.85 71.35 -27.20
C LEU A 348 -10.85 72.33 -26.02
N LEU A 349 -10.26 71.96 -24.87
CA LEU A 349 -10.18 72.84 -23.71
C LEU A 349 -9.20 73.98 -23.95
N SER A 350 -8.04 73.69 -24.53
CA SER A 350 -7.06 74.71 -24.92
C SER A 350 -7.63 75.64 -25.98
N PHE A 351 -8.34 75.10 -26.97
CA PHE A 351 -9.02 75.89 -28.01
C PHE A 351 -10.11 76.78 -27.41
N ALA A 352 -10.91 76.27 -26.47
CA ALA A 352 -11.92 77.06 -25.76
C ALA A 352 -11.30 78.16 -24.88
N ALA A 353 -10.17 77.89 -24.22
CA ALA A 353 -9.46 78.89 -23.44
C ALA A 353 -8.86 80.00 -24.32
N ASP A 354 -8.28 79.64 -25.46
CA ASP A 354 -7.79 80.61 -26.45
C ASP A 354 -8.92 81.48 -27.02
N LEU A 355 -10.08 80.88 -27.32
CA LEU A 355 -11.29 81.62 -27.72
C LEU A 355 -11.74 82.62 -26.64
N ASP A 356 -11.72 82.25 -25.36
CA ASP A 356 -12.07 83.16 -24.27
C ASP A 356 -11.09 84.33 -24.14
N ILE A 357 -9.79 84.06 -24.26
CA ILE A 357 -8.74 85.09 -24.25
C ILE A 357 -8.98 86.07 -25.39
N LYS A 358 -9.20 85.56 -26.61
CA LYS A 358 -9.49 86.38 -27.79
C LYS A 358 -10.77 87.18 -27.63
N ALA A 359 -11.84 86.56 -27.13
CA ALA A 359 -13.10 87.25 -26.85
C ALA A 359 -12.97 88.36 -25.81
N ASN A 360 -12.10 88.20 -24.80
CA ASN A 360 -11.91 89.22 -23.77
C ASN A 360 -11.28 90.51 -24.31
N HIS A 361 -10.45 90.43 -25.35
CA HIS A 361 -9.85 91.58 -26.03
C HIS A 361 -10.81 92.32 -26.97
N LEU A 362 -11.98 91.75 -27.26
CA LEU A 362 -13.01 92.38 -28.09
C LEU A 362 -13.87 93.37 -27.26
N PRO A 363 -14.39 94.42 -27.92
CA PRO A 363 -15.39 95.30 -27.31
C PRO A 363 -16.66 94.51 -26.94
N GLN A 364 -17.47 95.09 -26.05
CA GLN A 364 -18.75 94.48 -25.68
C GLN A 364 -19.69 94.44 -26.90
N GLY A 365 -20.36 93.30 -27.10
CA GLY A 365 -21.25 93.08 -28.24
C GLY A 365 -21.53 91.60 -28.51
N ASP A 366 -22.33 91.34 -29.52
CA ASP A 366 -22.81 90.00 -29.88
C ASP A 366 -21.66 89.05 -30.25
N LEU A 367 -20.65 89.52 -30.99
CA LEU A 367 -19.45 88.75 -31.33
C LEU A 367 -18.74 88.21 -30.07
N LYS A 368 -18.49 89.05 -29.07
CA LYS A 368 -17.83 88.66 -27.82
C LYS A 368 -18.64 87.61 -27.07
N GLN A 369 -19.96 87.79 -26.99
CA GLN A 369 -20.85 86.85 -26.30
C GLN A 369 -20.94 85.52 -27.04
N SER A 370 -20.97 85.54 -28.38
CA SER A 370 -21.00 84.35 -29.23
C SER A 370 -19.70 83.52 -29.12
N LEU A 371 -18.53 84.16 -29.12
CA LEU A 371 -17.25 83.47 -28.93
C LEU A 371 -17.18 82.79 -27.55
N LYS A 372 -17.61 83.47 -26.49
CA LYS A 372 -17.71 82.88 -25.14
C LYS A 372 -18.69 81.72 -25.06
N ARG A 373 -19.85 81.83 -25.74
CA ARG A 373 -20.83 80.74 -25.83
C ARG A 373 -20.23 79.51 -26.54
N ASN A 374 -19.58 79.70 -27.68
CA ASN A 374 -18.90 78.62 -28.40
C ASN A 374 -17.78 77.98 -27.57
N ALA A 375 -17.01 78.77 -26.82
CA ALA A 375 -16.02 78.24 -25.87
C ALA A 375 -16.68 77.38 -24.77
N GLN A 376 -17.84 77.76 -24.24
CA GLN A 376 -18.61 76.94 -23.30
C GLN A 376 -19.17 75.66 -23.96
N THR A 377 -19.66 75.74 -25.20
CA THR A 377 -20.11 74.59 -25.98
C THR A 377 -18.97 73.59 -26.17
N LEU A 378 -17.77 74.05 -26.53
CA LEU A 378 -16.59 73.19 -26.68
C LEU A 378 -16.18 72.49 -25.39
N ARG A 379 -16.26 73.16 -24.23
CA ARG A 379 -16.03 72.53 -22.92
C ARG A 379 -17.08 71.45 -22.61
N THR A 380 -18.33 71.71 -23.00
CA THR A 380 -19.43 70.75 -22.83
C THR A 380 -19.23 69.53 -23.73
N ILE A 381 -18.87 69.74 -25.00
CA ILE A 381 -18.51 68.67 -25.95
C ILE A 381 -17.33 67.86 -25.41
N HIS A 382 -16.30 68.51 -24.88
CA HIS A 382 -15.17 67.80 -24.27
C HIS A 382 -15.63 66.86 -23.14
N ARG A 383 -16.46 67.35 -22.22
CA ARG A 383 -16.95 66.53 -21.09
C ARG A 383 -17.87 65.38 -21.52
N ILE A 384 -18.78 65.63 -22.46
CA ILE A 384 -19.84 64.68 -22.84
C ILE A 384 -19.39 63.72 -23.94
N ARG A 385 -18.46 64.13 -24.82
CA ARG A 385 -18.04 63.33 -25.99
C ARG A 385 -16.60 62.85 -25.89
N ILE A 386 -15.64 63.73 -25.56
CA ILE A 386 -14.21 63.35 -25.59
C ILE A 386 -13.88 62.39 -24.45
N ILE A 387 -14.23 62.70 -23.20
CA ILE A 387 -13.87 61.86 -22.05
C ILE A 387 -14.41 60.42 -22.18
N PRO A 388 -15.70 60.19 -22.52
CA PRO A 388 -16.20 58.81 -22.71
C PRO A 388 -15.57 58.09 -23.91
N LEU A 389 -15.27 58.83 -24.99
CA LEU A 389 -14.62 58.28 -26.18
C LEU A 389 -13.18 57.85 -25.88
N GLU A 390 -12.41 58.66 -25.16
CA GLU A 390 -11.05 58.30 -24.71
C GLU A 390 -11.05 57.06 -23.83
N LYS A 391 -12.03 56.94 -22.91
CA LYS A 391 -12.19 55.74 -22.09
C LYS A 391 -12.45 54.51 -22.96
N SER A 392 -13.35 54.62 -23.94
CA SER A 392 -13.69 53.53 -24.87
C SER A 392 -12.49 53.12 -25.72
N MET A 393 -11.72 54.10 -26.22
CA MET A 393 -10.47 53.87 -26.95
C MET A 393 -9.44 53.13 -26.09
N SER A 394 -9.28 53.52 -24.82
CA SER A 394 -8.39 52.84 -23.88
C SER A 394 -8.82 51.39 -23.62
N THR A 395 -10.11 51.13 -23.44
CA THR A 395 -10.66 49.77 -23.30
C THR A 395 -10.33 48.93 -24.53
N VAL A 396 -10.63 49.41 -25.75
CA VAL A 396 -10.34 48.67 -26.99
C VAL A 396 -8.83 48.43 -27.14
N TYR A 397 -7.99 49.41 -26.84
CA TYR A 397 -6.53 49.26 -26.88
C TYR A 397 -6.05 48.12 -25.97
N GLN A 398 -6.47 48.12 -24.70
CA GLN A 398 -6.02 47.09 -23.74
C GLN A 398 -6.56 45.70 -24.10
N THR A 399 -7.83 45.60 -24.50
CA THR A 399 -8.43 44.31 -24.87
C THR A 399 -7.80 43.75 -26.15
N MET A 400 -7.55 44.59 -27.17
CA MET A 400 -6.86 44.18 -28.39
C MET A 400 -5.42 43.72 -28.14
N ARG A 401 -4.68 44.43 -27.27
CA ARG A 401 -3.34 44.02 -26.85
C ARG A 401 -3.34 42.66 -26.14
N GLY A 402 -4.31 42.44 -25.24
CA GLY A 402 -4.49 41.16 -24.56
C GLY A 402 -4.84 40.03 -25.52
N LEU A 403 -5.76 40.26 -26.45
CA LEU A 403 -6.14 39.31 -27.49
C LEU A 403 -4.95 38.96 -28.41
N GLN A 404 -4.16 39.95 -28.84
CA GLN A 404 -2.98 39.71 -29.67
C GLN A 404 -1.98 38.80 -28.96
N TYR A 405 -1.72 39.04 -27.67
CA TYR A 405 -0.82 38.20 -26.88
C TYR A 405 -1.34 36.76 -26.77
N LYS A 406 -2.61 36.58 -26.38
CA LYS A 406 -3.22 35.25 -26.19
C LYS A 406 -3.27 34.44 -27.50
N ASN A 407 -3.70 35.08 -28.58
CA ASN A 407 -3.92 34.43 -29.88
C ASN A 407 -2.67 34.36 -30.77
N SER A 408 -1.55 34.95 -30.36
CA SER A 408 -0.29 34.81 -31.07
C SER A 408 0.13 33.34 -31.15
N GLY A 409 0.43 32.89 -32.37
CA GLY A 409 0.83 31.50 -32.63
C GLY A 409 -0.26 30.46 -32.33
N LEU A 410 -1.54 30.86 -32.32
CA LEU A 410 -2.66 29.96 -32.01
C LEU A 410 -2.62 28.65 -32.82
N GLY A 411 -2.41 28.74 -34.13
CA GLY A 411 -2.36 27.56 -34.99
C GLY A 411 -1.25 26.58 -34.62
N VAL A 412 -0.08 27.08 -34.20
CA VAL A 412 1.03 26.24 -33.74
C VAL A 412 0.71 25.58 -32.40
N LYS A 413 0.11 26.35 -31.46
CA LYS A 413 -0.30 25.82 -30.14
C LYS A 413 -1.33 24.71 -30.29
N VAL A 414 -2.38 24.91 -31.09
CA VAL A 414 -3.41 23.90 -31.35
C VAL A 414 -2.82 22.67 -32.05
N ALA A 415 -1.96 22.86 -33.05
CA ALA A 415 -1.31 21.76 -33.74
C ALA A 415 -0.46 20.89 -32.80
N ASN A 416 0.26 21.52 -31.86
CA ASN A 416 1.03 20.80 -30.84
C ASN A 416 0.12 20.00 -29.90
N VAL A 417 -0.99 20.57 -29.42
CA VAL A 417 -1.97 19.86 -28.58
C VAL A 417 -2.51 18.63 -29.31
N ILE A 418 -2.91 18.77 -30.58
CA ILE A 418 -3.41 17.65 -31.39
C ILE A 418 -2.32 16.59 -31.62
N PHE A 419 -1.08 17.00 -31.87
CA PHE A 419 0.05 16.08 -32.02
C PHE A 419 0.29 15.24 -30.76
N PHE A 420 0.33 15.86 -29.58
CA PHE A 420 0.49 15.14 -28.32
C PHE A 420 -0.70 14.25 -28.00
N LEU A 421 -1.93 14.71 -28.25
CA LEU A 421 -3.14 13.89 -28.10
C LEU A 421 -3.09 12.65 -29.00
N ASN A 422 -2.70 12.79 -30.27
CA ASN A 422 -2.57 11.66 -31.20
C ASN A 422 -1.48 10.67 -30.75
N THR A 423 -0.36 11.18 -30.25
CA THR A 423 0.75 10.35 -29.75
C THR A 423 0.31 9.55 -28.52
N ALA A 424 -0.39 10.19 -27.58
CA ALA A 424 -0.94 9.53 -26.40
C ALA A 424 -2.03 8.52 -26.78
N GLN A 425 -2.91 8.88 -27.72
CA GLN A 425 -3.97 8.00 -28.22
C GLN A 425 -3.42 6.75 -28.92
N ASP A 426 -2.34 6.89 -29.70
CA ASP A 426 -1.66 5.78 -30.35
C ASP A 426 -0.99 4.85 -29.33
N PHE A 427 -0.34 5.42 -28.32
CA PHE A 427 0.24 4.65 -27.22
C PHE A 427 -0.83 3.83 -26.48
N LEU A 428 -1.95 4.47 -26.14
CA LEU A 428 -3.07 3.79 -25.49
C LEU A 428 -3.67 2.70 -26.38
N LYS A 429 -3.80 2.94 -27.68
CA LYS A 429 -4.39 1.95 -28.59
C LYS A 429 -3.49 0.74 -28.84
N ASN A 430 -2.19 0.97 -29.06
CA ASN A 430 -1.29 -0.05 -29.57
C ASN A 430 -0.43 -0.71 -28.49
N HIS A 431 -0.10 0.01 -27.41
CA HIS A 431 0.88 -0.45 -26.42
C HIS A 431 0.26 -0.82 -25.06
N ILE A 432 -0.84 -0.18 -24.63
CA ILE A 432 -1.36 -0.38 -23.27
C ILE A 432 -1.76 -1.83 -22.97
N SER A 433 -2.37 -2.52 -23.94
CA SER A 433 -2.81 -3.91 -23.76
C SER A 433 -1.62 -4.86 -23.60
N MET A 434 -0.52 -4.61 -24.33
CA MET A 434 0.71 -5.39 -24.21
C MET A 434 1.39 -5.15 -22.86
N ILE A 435 1.53 -3.88 -22.46
CA ILE A 435 2.15 -3.49 -21.19
C ILE A 435 1.35 -4.06 -20.02
N THR A 436 0.03 -3.92 -20.04
CA THR A 436 -0.85 -4.42 -18.99
C THR A 436 -0.76 -5.94 -18.88
N ALA A 437 -0.69 -6.66 -20.01
CA ALA A 437 -0.50 -8.10 -20.00
C ALA A 437 0.88 -8.51 -19.44
N GLU A 438 1.95 -7.78 -19.77
CA GLU A 438 3.30 -8.06 -19.26
C GLU A 438 3.40 -7.80 -17.75
N GLU A 439 2.93 -6.65 -17.27
CA GLU A 439 2.94 -6.31 -15.85
C GLU A 439 2.03 -7.24 -15.03
N SER A 440 0.88 -7.64 -15.59
CA SER A 440 0.00 -8.62 -14.94
C SER A 440 0.66 -9.99 -14.82
N LYS A 441 1.46 -10.42 -15.80
CA LYS A 441 2.25 -11.66 -15.72
C LYS A 441 3.33 -11.57 -14.65
N LYS A 442 4.05 -10.45 -14.54
CA LYS A 442 5.05 -10.23 -13.48
C LYS A 442 4.40 -10.28 -12.10
N PHE A 443 3.26 -9.62 -11.92
CA PHE A 443 2.48 -9.66 -10.68
C PHE A 443 2.01 -11.09 -10.35
N ALA A 444 1.45 -11.80 -11.32
CA ALA A 444 1.04 -13.20 -11.16
C ALA A 444 2.22 -14.09 -10.73
N ALA A 445 3.36 -13.98 -11.39
CA ALA A 445 4.57 -14.73 -11.05
C ALA A 445 5.07 -14.42 -9.63
N MET A 446 5.01 -13.16 -9.20
CA MET A 446 5.37 -12.75 -7.84
C MET A 446 4.45 -13.40 -6.80
N ILE A 447 3.14 -13.33 -7.00
CA ILE A 447 2.17 -13.95 -6.08
C ILE A 447 2.38 -15.47 -6.05
N LEU A 448 2.45 -16.12 -7.21
CA LEU A 448 2.72 -17.55 -7.32
C LEU A 448 4.02 -17.96 -6.61
N GLY A 449 5.07 -17.14 -6.69
CA GLY A 449 6.32 -17.36 -5.97
C GLY A 449 6.14 -17.32 -4.44
N TYR A 450 5.38 -16.37 -3.90
CA TYR A 450 5.05 -16.37 -2.46
C TYR A 450 4.29 -17.63 -2.04
N PHE A 451 3.39 -18.10 -2.89
CA PHE A 451 2.64 -19.33 -2.67
C PHE A 451 3.53 -20.57 -2.64
N GLU A 452 4.47 -20.67 -3.59
CA GLU A 452 5.44 -21.74 -3.63
C GLU A 452 6.30 -21.75 -2.35
N HIS A 453 6.83 -20.59 -1.96
CA HIS A 453 7.60 -20.45 -0.72
C HIS A 453 6.80 -20.83 0.52
N TYR A 454 5.53 -20.43 0.59
CA TYR A 454 4.66 -20.80 1.71
C TYR A 454 4.43 -22.31 1.77
N LEU A 455 4.12 -22.97 0.65
CA LEU A 455 3.94 -24.42 0.61
C LEU A 455 5.23 -25.18 0.97
N GLN A 456 6.38 -24.70 0.51
CA GLN A 456 7.68 -25.25 0.91
C GLN A 456 7.93 -25.10 2.41
N TRP A 457 7.64 -23.93 2.97
CA TRP A 457 7.75 -23.69 4.40
C TRP A 457 6.82 -24.60 5.21
N VAL A 458 5.54 -24.72 4.82
CA VAL A 458 4.58 -25.62 5.48
C VAL A 458 5.08 -27.08 5.44
N ARG A 459 5.62 -27.52 4.30
CA ARG A 459 6.19 -28.86 4.16
C ARG A 459 7.31 -29.07 5.18
N ILE A 460 8.31 -28.20 5.20
CA ILE A 460 9.47 -28.29 6.12
C ILE A 460 9.00 -28.22 7.57
N ALA A 461 8.09 -27.30 7.89
CA ALA A 461 7.55 -27.14 9.23
C ALA A 461 6.90 -28.45 9.70
N ILE A 462 6.01 -29.06 8.91
CA ILE A 462 5.34 -30.30 9.32
C ILE A 462 6.30 -31.49 9.39
N THR A 463 7.25 -31.61 8.44
CA THR A 463 8.16 -32.76 8.40
C THR A 463 9.24 -32.71 9.48
N GLU A 464 9.75 -31.52 9.81
CA GLU A 464 10.96 -31.37 10.63
C GLU A 464 10.74 -30.68 11.98
N GLN A 465 9.80 -29.72 12.08
CA GLN A 465 9.72 -28.81 13.22
C GLN A 465 8.47 -29.00 14.09
N VAL A 466 7.35 -29.40 13.49
CA VAL A 466 6.08 -29.59 14.20
C VAL A 466 6.14 -30.87 15.02
N ALA A 467 5.76 -30.74 16.30
CA ALA A 467 5.76 -31.80 17.30
C ALA A 467 7.16 -32.45 17.43
N ALA A 468 8.13 -31.70 17.96
CA ALA A 468 9.43 -32.27 18.32
C ALA A 468 9.27 -33.38 19.36
N CYS A 469 9.96 -34.53 19.19
CA CYS A 469 9.78 -35.68 20.08
C CYS A 469 10.77 -35.79 21.23
N LYS A 470 11.67 -34.81 21.41
CA LYS A 470 12.59 -34.78 22.55
C LYS A 470 11.90 -34.90 23.91
N PRO A 471 10.75 -34.25 24.19
CA PRO A 471 10.04 -34.43 25.46
C PRO A 471 9.67 -35.88 25.76
N VAL A 472 9.35 -36.67 24.73
CA VAL A 472 9.00 -38.09 24.89
C VAL A 472 10.24 -38.91 25.25
N ALA A 473 11.38 -38.68 24.58
CA ALA A 473 12.64 -39.33 24.92
C ALA A 473 13.12 -38.96 26.33
N THR A 474 13.02 -37.68 26.70
CA THR A 474 13.37 -37.20 28.06
C THR A 474 12.46 -37.80 29.13
N ALA A 475 11.17 -37.96 28.86
CA ALA A 475 10.25 -38.63 29.77
C ALA A 475 10.61 -40.13 29.95
N LEU A 476 11.01 -40.80 28.87
CA LEU A 476 11.47 -42.19 28.92
C LEU A 476 12.76 -42.34 29.73
N ASP A 477 13.75 -41.46 29.51
CA ASP A 477 14.99 -41.43 30.29
C ASP A 477 14.72 -41.17 31.78
N SER A 478 13.81 -40.23 32.07
CA SER A 478 13.44 -39.93 33.45
C SER A 478 12.76 -41.11 34.13
N ALA A 479 11.88 -41.83 33.42
CA ALA A 479 11.16 -42.97 33.98
C ALA A 479 12.06 -44.20 34.20
N ILE A 480 12.95 -44.50 33.25
CA ILE A 480 13.74 -45.73 33.27
C ILE A 480 15.08 -45.48 33.96
N ASP A 481 15.90 -44.55 33.47
CA ASP A 481 17.26 -44.35 33.97
C ASP A 481 17.27 -43.69 35.35
N ILE A 482 16.49 -42.61 35.51
CA ILE A 482 16.47 -41.86 36.77
C ILE A 482 15.62 -42.59 37.82
N PHE A 483 14.35 -42.85 37.53
CA PHE A 483 13.42 -43.40 38.53
C PHE A 483 13.63 -44.90 38.79
N LEU A 484 13.44 -45.75 37.78
CA LEU A 484 13.54 -47.19 37.99
C LEU A 484 14.97 -47.59 38.39
N CYS A 485 15.97 -47.17 37.62
CA CYS A 485 17.35 -47.61 37.85
C CYS A 485 17.98 -46.88 39.04
N GLY A 486 17.96 -45.54 39.05
CA GLY A 486 18.58 -44.74 40.11
C GLY A 486 17.86 -44.76 41.46
N TYR A 487 16.52 -44.65 41.50
CA TYR A 487 15.79 -44.54 42.78
C TYR A 487 15.26 -45.86 43.33
N VAL A 488 15.06 -46.88 42.49
CA VAL A 488 14.51 -48.18 42.94
C VAL A 488 15.57 -49.27 42.95
N VAL A 489 16.23 -49.50 41.82
CA VAL A 489 17.12 -50.65 41.63
C VAL A 489 18.45 -50.45 42.36
N ASP A 490 19.06 -49.28 42.26
CA ASP A 490 20.33 -48.96 42.93
C ASP A 490 20.24 -49.10 44.46
N PRO A 491 19.25 -48.48 45.17
CA PRO A 491 19.11 -48.68 46.61
C PRO A 491 18.76 -50.12 46.99
N MET A 492 17.94 -50.82 46.20
CA MET A 492 17.63 -52.23 46.45
C MET A 492 18.88 -53.10 46.30
N ASN A 493 19.73 -52.79 45.33
CA ASN A 493 21.00 -53.46 45.12
C ASN A 493 21.99 -53.21 46.26
N LEU A 494 22.07 -51.97 46.73
CA LEU A 494 22.85 -51.62 47.91
C LEU A 494 22.34 -52.32 49.17
N PHE A 495 21.01 -52.41 49.32
CA PHE A 495 20.36 -53.05 50.46
C PHE A 495 20.71 -54.53 50.57
N TRP A 496 20.49 -55.33 49.52
CA TRP A 496 20.78 -56.77 49.58
C TRP A 496 22.28 -57.03 49.71
N PHE A 497 23.13 -56.20 49.08
CA PHE A 497 24.58 -56.33 49.18
C PHE A 497 25.08 -56.02 50.60
N GLY A 498 24.56 -54.97 51.22
CA GLY A 498 24.85 -54.60 52.60
C GLY A 498 24.40 -55.67 53.59
N LEU A 499 23.14 -56.11 53.48
CA LEU A 499 22.57 -57.16 54.35
C LEU A 499 23.26 -58.51 54.14
N GLY A 500 23.59 -58.85 52.90
CA GLY A 500 24.35 -60.05 52.56
C GLY A 500 25.73 -60.05 53.19
N LYS A 501 26.48 -58.95 53.08
CA LYS A 501 27.77 -58.80 53.77
C LYS A 501 27.64 -58.94 55.29
N ALA A 502 26.68 -58.25 55.89
CA ALA A 502 26.42 -58.36 57.33
C ALA A 502 26.16 -59.81 57.74
N THR A 503 25.35 -60.54 56.97
CA THR A 503 25.03 -61.95 57.24
C THR A 503 26.24 -62.87 57.10
N VAL A 504 27.13 -62.62 56.13
CA VAL A 504 28.40 -63.35 55.98
C VAL A 504 29.30 -63.16 57.20
N PHE A 505 29.40 -61.95 57.74
CA PHE A 505 30.20 -61.68 58.96
C PHE A 505 29.52 -62.16 60.25
N LEU A 506 28.19 -62.28 60.25
CA LEU A 506 27.41 -62.75 61.37
C LEU A 506 27.71 -64.23 61.71
N LEU A 507 27.98 -65.07 60.71
CA LEU A 507 28.32 -66.49 60.93
C LEU A 507 29.62 -66.69 61.74
N PRO A 508 30.78 -66.10 61.35
CA PRO A 508 31.98 -66.09 62.20
C PRO A 508 31.75 -65.42 63.56
N ALA A 509 30.98 -64.32 63.59
CA ALA A 509 30.69 -63.60 64.82
C ALA A 509 29.92 -64.47 65.83
N ILE A 510 28.92 -65.25 65.41
CA ILE A 510 28.24 -66.23 66.27
C ILE A 510 29.24 -67.26 66.80
N ILE A 511 30.13 -67.79 65.96
CA ILE A 511 31.12 -68.81 66.40
C ILE A 511 32.03 -68.24 67.49
N PHE A 512 32.57 -67.03 67.28
CA PHE A 512 33.40 -66.34 68.27
C PHE A 512 32.60 -66.02 69.54
N ALA A 513 31.36 -65.51 69.40
CA ALA A 513 30.49 -65.18 70.53
C ALA A 513 30.18 -66.41 71.38
N VAL A 514 29.86 -67.56 70.78
CA VAL A 514 29.60 -68.81 71.51
C VAL A 514 30.88 -69.33 72.20
N LYS A 515 32.05 -69.21 71.57
CA LYS A 515 33.33 -69.59 72.18
C LYS A 515 33.70 -68.67 73.35
N LEU A 516 33.54 -67.36 73.21
CA LEU A 516 33.79 -66.35 74.24
C LEU A 516 32.80 -66.44 75.40
N ALA A 517 31.53 -66.73 75.13
CA ALA A 517 30.50 -66.87 76.17
C ALA A 517 30.89 -67.92 77.23
N LYS A 518 31.59 -68.99 76.84
CA LYS A 518 32.10 -69.99 77.78
C LYS A 518 33.21 -69.45 78.71
N TYR A 519 34.02 -68.51 78.23
CA TYR A 519 35.07 -67.86 79.03
C TYR A 519 34.52 -66.74 79.92
N TYR A 520 33.60 -65.92 79.39
CA TYR A 520 32.91 -64.89 80.19
C TYR A 520 32.12 -65.48 81.36
N ARG A 521 31.42 -66.62 81.16
CA ARG A 521 30.70 -67.31 82.24
C ARG A 521 31.63 -67.86 83.35
N ARG A 522 32.92 -68.03 83.04
CA ARG A 522 33.92 -68.51 84.02
C ARG A 522 34.56 -67.36 84.78
N MET A 523 34.69 -66.20 84.13
CA MET A 523 35.15 -64.94 84.73
C MET A 523 34.20 -64.48 85.85
N ASP A 524 32.88 -64.51 85.63
CA ASP A 524 31.88 -64.21 86.68
C ASP A 524 31.91 -65.19 87.88
N SER A 525 32.40 -66.42 87.68
CA SER A 525 32.50 -67.42 88.77
C SER A 525 33.81 -67.36 89.54
N GLU A 526 34.81 -66.62 89.06
CA GLU A 526 36.12 -66.47 89.68
C GLU A 526 36.32 -65.07 90.30
N ASP A 527 35.44 -64.10 90.00
CA ASP A 527 35.40 -62.75 90.62
C ASP A 527 34.56 -62.68 91.92
N VAL A 528 34.27 -63.81 92.56
CA VAL A 528 33.80 -63.83 93.96
C VAL A 528 35.02 -63.90 94.87
N TYR A 529 35.50 -62.73 95.29
CA TYR A 529 36.37 -62.61 96.45
C TYR A 529 35.54 -62.89 97.72
N ASP A 530 35.96 -63.86 98.53
CA ASP A 530 35.53 -63.99 99.91
C ASP A 530 36.12 -62.82 100.72
N ASP A 531 35.30 -61.81 101.01
CA ASP A 531 35.43 -60.94 102.19
C ASP A 531 34.12 -61.09 103.00
N GLU A 532 34.24 -61.38 104.29
CA GLU A 532 33.18 -61.78 105.27
C GLU A 532 31.77 -61.21 105.10
#